data_AF-A0A382LKV3-F1
#
_entry.id   AF-A0A382LKV3-F1
#
_cell.length_a   1.000
_cell.length_b   1.000
_cell.length_c   1.000
_cell.angle_alpha   90.00
_cell.angle_beta   90.00
_cell.angle_gamma   90.00
#
_symmetry.space_group_name_H-M   'P 1'
#
loop_
_entity.id
_entity.type
_entity.pdbx_description
1 polymer ?
#
loop_
_entity_poly.entity_id
_entity_poly.type
_entity_poly.pdbx_seq_one_letter_code
_entity_poly.pdbx_strand_id
1 'polypeptide(L)' 'MIEGHSVETKRQLIRVLFEHVPKRVGISTTDLEICIQESPVHNWGFRGQLGDEIQLNYRVDV' A
#
# COMPACT_ATOMS: atom_id res chain seq x y z
N MET A 1 4.51 -1.85 2.82
CA MET A 1 3.82 -2.63 1.77
C MET A 1 4.81 -3.65 1.21
N ILE A 2 4.35 -4.75 0.63
CA ILE A 2 5.25 -5.70 -0.07
C ILE A 2 5.61 -5.08 -1.43
N GLU A 3 6.87 -5.17 -1.83
CA GLU A 3 7.31 -4.74 -3.17
C GLU A 3 6.63 -5.53 -4.29
N GLY A 4 6.54 -4.94 -5.49
CA GLY A 4 6.03 -5.61 -6.70
C GLY A 4 4.88 -4.87 -7.39
N HIS A 5 4.35 -3.81 -6.78
CA HIS A 5 3.30 -3.00 -7.39
C HIS A 5 3.86 -2.00 -8.41
N SER A 6 3.09 -1.76 -9.48
CA SER A 6 3.44 -0.79 -10.52
C SER A 6 3.46 0.65 -9.96
N VAL A 7 4.20 1.52 -10.65
CA VAL A 7 4.27 2.95 -10.29
C VAL A 7 2.89 3.60 -10.44
N GLU A 8 2.15 3.20 -11.46
CA GLU A 8 0.79 3.64 -11.75
C GLU A 8 -0.18 3.28 -10.62
N THR A 9 -0.13 2.04 -10.12
CA THR A 9 -0.94 1.59 -8.99
C THR A 9 -0.64 2.41 -7.72
N LYS A 10 0.64 2.65 -7.41
CA LYS A 10 1.04 3.49 -6.28
C LYS A 10 0.55 4.93 -6.41
N ARG A 11 0.65 5.52 -7.61
CA ARG A 11 0.13 6.88 -7.89
C ARG A 11 -1.38 6.95 -7.74
N GLN A 12 -2.09 5.92 -8.20
CA GLN A 12 -3.54 5.83 -8.08
C GLN A 12 -3.98 5.70 -6.62
N LEU A 13 -3.28 4.90 -5.81
CA LEU A 13 -3.52 4.81 -4.37
C LEU A 13 -3.41 6.19 -3.70
N ILE A 14 -2.33 6.94 -3.98
CA ILE A 14 -2.13 8.28 -3.43
C ILE A 14 -3.29 9.22 -3.83
N ARG A 15 -3.71 9.20 -5.10
CA ARG A 15 -4.85 10.01 -5.57
C ARG A 15 -6.15 9.69 -4.82
N VAL A 16 -6.47 8.41 -4.67
CA VAL A 16 -7.70 7.96 -3.99
C VAL A 16 -7.65 8.32 -2.50
N LEU A 17 -6.49 8.23 -1.85
CA LEU A 17 -6.33 8.65 -0.46
C LEU A 17 -6.57 10.16 -0.29
N PHE A 18 -6.01 10.99 -1.17
CA PHE A 18 -6.30 12.44 -1.19
C PHE A 18 -7.77 12.75 -1.44
N GLU A 19 -8.47 11.93 -2.23
CA GLU A 19 -9.89 12.12 -2.48
C GLU A 19 -10.77 11.74 -1.27
N HIS A 20 -10.46 10.61 -0.63
CA HIS A 20 -11.37 9.99 0.33
C HIS A 20 -11.08 10.36 1.78
N VAL A 21 -9.82 10.44 2.19
CA VAL A 21 -9.45 10.65 3.59
C VAL A 21 -9.93 12.03 4.09
N PRO A 22 -9.64 13.15 3.40
CA PRO A 22 -10.06 14.48 3.85
C PRO A 22 -11.57 14.59 4.05
N LYS A 23 -12.35 14.04 3.10
CA LYS A 23 -13.82 14.01 3.15
C LYS A 23 -14.37 13.21 4.34
N ARG A 24 -13.71 12.11 4.72
CA ARG A 24 -14.18 11.20 5.77
C ARG A 24 -13.84 11.67 7.18
N VAL A 25 -12.69 12.33 7.35
CA VAL A 25 -12.23 12.79 8.67
C VAL A 25 -12.39 14.30 8.89
N GLY A 26 -12.75 15.06 7.85
CA GLY A 26 -13.03 16.50 7.96
C GLY A 26 -11.78 17.38 8.00
N ILE A 27 -10.71 17.02 7.27
CA ILE A 27 -9.46 17.82 7.16
C ILE A 27 -9.30 18.39 5.75
N SER A 28 -8.38 19.35 5.56
CA SER A 28 -7.98 19.80 4.23
C SER A 28 -7.13 18.74 3.53
N THR A 29 -7.12 18.73 2.20
CA THR A 29 -6.17 17.93 1.42
C THR A 29 -4.72 18.31 1.71
N THR A 30 -4.46 19.57 2.06
CA THR A 30 -3.13 20.08 2.41
C THR A 30 -2.63 19.60 3.77
N ASP A 31 -3.53 19.10 4.62
CA ASP A 31 -3.19 18.59 5.95
C ASP A 31 -2.78 17.10 5.90
N LEU A 32 -2.82 16.48 4.71
CA LEU A 32 -2.53 15.08 4.49
C LEU A 32 -1.23 14.93 3.69
N GLU A 33 -0.23 14.28 4.28
CA GLU A 33 0.99 13.87 3.60
C GLU A 33 1.04 12.34 3.49
N ILE A 34 1.49 11.82 2.34
CA ILE A 34 1.48 10.38 2.06
C ILE A 34 2.87 9.96 1.57
N CYS A 35 3.45 8.95 2.22
CA CYS A 35 4.68 8.28 1.80
C CYS A 35 4.41 6.78 1.73
N ILE A 36 4.75 6.15 0.60
CA ILE A 36 4.65 4.69 0.43
C ILE A 36 6.02 4.09 0.74
N GLN A 37 6.07 3.22 1.74
CA GLN A 37 7.24 2.42 2.08
C GLN A 37 7.00 0.97 1.69
N GLU A 38 7.96 0.40 0.97
CA GLU A 38 7.93 -0.99 0.51
C GLU A 38 9.07 -1.78 1.15
N SER A 39 8.90 -3.10 1.24
CA SER A 39 9.96 -4.01 1.67
C SER A 39 9.86 -5.31 0.89
N PRO A 40 11.00 -5.96 0.59
CA PRO A 40 11.03 -7.25 -0.09
C PRO A 40 10.17 -8.28 0.62
N VAL A 41 9.55 -9.19 -0.12
CA VAL A 41 8.60 -10.19 0.40
C VAL A 41 9.20 -11.07 1.53
N HIS A 42 10.48 -11.42 1.44
CA HIS A 42 11.18 -12.21 2.46
C HIS A 42 11.46 -11.46 3.77
N ASN A 43 11.30 -10.13 3.79
CA ASN A 43 11.38 -9.33 5.02
C ASN A 43 10.05 -9.32 5.79
N TRP A 44 9.00 -9.94 5.25
CA TRP A 44 7.69 -10.01 5.90
C TRP A 44 7.52 -11.33 6.64
N GLY A 45 6.95 -11.25 7.84
CA GLY A 45 6.43 -12.39 8.58
C GLY A 45 5.00 -12.08 9.01
N PHE A 46 4.03 -12.86 8.55
CA PHE A 46 2.63 -12.68 8.94
C PHE A 46 1.91 -14.02 8.99
N ARG A 47 0.92 -14.14 9.88
CA ARG A 47 0.20 -15.41 10.14
C ARG A 47 1.12 -16.59 10.51
N GLY A 48 2.29 -16.29 11.10
CA GLY A 48 3.27 -17.31 11.52
C GLY A 48 4.08 -17.94 10.38
N GLN A 49 4.07 -17.34 9.18
CA GLN A 49 4.82 -17.81 8.01
C GLN A 49 5.68 -16.67 7.45
N LEU A 50 6.76 -17.01 6.74
CA LEU A 50 7.53 -16.04 5.96
C LEU A 50 6.71 -15.57 4.76
N GLY A 51 6.87 -14.31 4.37
CA GLY A 51 6.07 -13.69 3.32
C GLY A 51 6.19 -14.39 1.97
N ASP A 52 7.36 -14.95 1.67
CA ASP A 52 7.64 -15.70 0.44
C ASP A 52 7.12 -17.14 0.46
N GLU A 53 6.86 -17.69 1.66
CA GLU A 53 6.24 -19.01 1.83
C GLU A 53 4.71 -18.95 1.77
N ILE A 54 4.14 -17.75 1.90
CA ILE A 54 2.69 -17.53 1.87
C ILE A 54 2.20 -17.50 0.43
N GLN A 55 1.32 -18.44 0.10
CA GLN A 55 0.51 -18.34 -1.11
C GLN A 55 -0.57 -17.27 -0.91
N LEU A 56 -0.33 -16.08 -1.48
CA LEU A 56 -1.33 -15.03 -1.56
C LEU A 56 -2.44 -15.44 -2.54
N ASN A 57 -3.69 -15.22 -2.17
CA ASN A 57 -4.85 -15.44 -3.05
C ASN A 57 -5.00 -14.36 -4.13
N TYR A 58 -4.01 -13.47 -4.29
CA TYR A 58 -3.99 -12.37 -5.24
C TYR A 58 -2.57 -12.12 -5.74
N ARG A 59 -2.43 -11.58 -6.95
CA ARG A 59 -1.13 -11.19 -7.51
C ARG A 59 -0.71 -9.84 -6.94
N VAL A 60 0.56 -9.73 -6.57
CA VAL A 60 1.18 -8.47 -6.09
C VAL A 60 1.62 -7.59 -7.27
N ASP A 61 1.81 -8.20 -8.45
CA ASP A 61 2.21 -7.53 -9.70
C ASP A 61 1.01 -6.85 -10.39
N VAL A 62 0.59 -5.70 -9.83
CA VAL A 62 -0.50 -4.83 -10.32
C VAL A 62 -0.03 -3.38 -10.36
#